data_AF-A0A850V9W9-F1
#
_entry.id   AF-A0A850V9W9-F1
#
_cell.length_a   1.000
_cell.length_b   1.000
_cell.length_c   1.000
_cell.angle_alpha   90.00
_cell.angle_beta   90.00
_cell.angle_gamma   90.00
#
_symmetry.space_group_name_H-M   'P 1'
#
loop_
_entity.id
_entity.type
_entity.pdbx_description
1 polymer ?
#
loop_
_entity_poly.entity_id
_entity_poly.type
_entity_poly.pdbx_seq_one_letter_code
_entity_poly.pdbx_strand_id
1 'polypeptide(L)'
;PQQSLLEALSLLSSDDWELKEKGLFNIKHLAGSHSEVLLCRLCDICLAVTSEVTNVRSKVSYSAIITLGELFATLKKDMDSEVDEVARVLLQMVSNSPEFVQKAASQTLGIMVENVTPARAMTALMDMGVKSRHIQVWKCAAELLLSLVEKIGVTKLAGTPRAERLAHMAGKLAQDCHRDTRHYGQKMVKMLLNHQKFKMLLEQSLSTPDL
;
A
#
# COMPACT_ATOMS: atom_id res chain seq x y z
N PRO A 1 15.52 -24.04 8.56
CA PRO A 1 14.82 -22.77 8.21
C PRO A 1 13.86 -22.28 9.32
N GLN A 2 13.11 -23.17 10.00
CA GLN A 2 12.25 -22.79 11.13
C GLN A 2 13.04 -22.17 12.30
N GLN A 3 14.13 -22.81 12.71
CA GLN A 3 15.00 -22.29 13.77
C GLN A 3 15.57 -20.92 13.40
N SER A 4 16.03 -20.75 12.15
CA SER A 4 16.55 -19.48 11.64
C SER A 4 15.47 -18.38 11.63
N LEU A 5 14.21 -18.73 11.39
CA LEU A 5 13.09 -17.78 11.49
C LEU A 5 12.87 -17.33 12.95
N LEU A 6 12.86 -18.27 13.90
CA LEU A 6 12.72 -17.95 15.33
C LEU A 6 13.86 -17.07 15.83
N GLU A 7 15.09 -17.36 15.41
CA GLU A 7 16.26 -16.53 15.68
C GLU A 7 16.09 -15.13 15.08
N ALA A 8 15.63 -15.01 13.83
CA ALA A 8 15.39 -13.71 13.20
C ALA A 8 14.34 -12.88 13.96
N LEU A 9 13.24 -13.49 14.42
CA LEU A 9 12.23 -12.82 15.23
C LEU A 9 12.76 -12.42 16.62
N SER A 10 13.60 -13.27 17.23
CA SER A 10 14.28 -12.92 18.48
C SER A 10 15.22 -11.73 18.30
N LEU A 11 15.91 -11.63 17.16
CA LEU A 11 16.77 -10.49 16.84
C LEU A 11 15.98 -9.19 16.67
N LEU A 12 14.78 -9.23 16.06
CA LEU A 12 13.89 -8.06 15.95
C LEU A 12 13.37 -7.57 17.31
N SER A 13 13.26 -8.48 18.27
CA SER A 13 12.78 -8.16 19.63
C SER A 13 13.84 -7.47 20.50
N SER A 14 15.09 -7.35 20.02
CA SER A 14 16.19 -6.68 20.74
C SER A 14 16.09 -5.16 20.66
N ASP A 15 16.54 -4.43 21.68
CA ASP A 15 16.70 -2.97 21.63
C ASP A 15 17.91 -2.52 20.79
N ASP A 16 18.82 -3.44 20.49
CA ASP A 16 19.99 -3.19 19.65
C ASP A 16 19.60 -3.11 18.17
N TRP A 17 19.82 -1.94 17.58
CA TRP A 17 19.49 -1.67 16.18
C TRP A 17 20.29 -2.52 15.19
N GLU A 18 21.52 -2.93 15.53
CA GLU A 18 22.33 -3.80 14.66
C GLU A 18 21.76 -5.22 14.63
N LEU A 19 21.25 -5.69 15.77
CA LEU A 19 20.55 -6.97 15.85
C LEU A 19 19.24 -6.92 15.07
N LYS A 20 18.48 -5.82 15.15
CA LYS A 20 17.28 -5.62 14.33
C LYS A 20 17.59 -5.66 12.84
N GLU A 21 18.64 -4.96 12.38
CA GLU A 21 19.09 -5.01 10.98
C GLU A 21 19.41 -6.44 10.52
N LYS A 22 20.10 -7.21 11.38
CA LYS A 22 20.41 -8.62 11.11
C LYS A 22 19.15 -9.48 11.05
N GLY A 23 18.18 -9.25 11.93
CA GLY A 23 16.88 -9.93 11.92
C GLY A 23 16.11 -9.66 10.63
N LEU A 24 16.00 -8.40 10.22
CA LEU A 24 15.35 -7.98 8.96
C LEU A 24 16.03 -8.62 7.74
N PHE A 25 17.36 -8.60 7.70
CA PHE A 25 18.13 -9.25 6.65
C PHE A 25 17.84 -10.75 6.55
N ASN A 26 17.80 -11.45 7.70
CA ASN A 26 17.50 -12.88 7.75
C ASN A 26 16.08 -13.19 7.26
N ILE A 27 15.08 -12.41 7.65
CA ILE A 27 13.70 -12.57 7.17
C ILE A 27 13.65 -12.42 5.65
N LYS A 28 14.30 -11.38 5.11
CA LYS A 28 14.38 -11.13 3.67
C LYS A 28 15.02 -12.32 2.93
N HIS A 29 16.12 -12.85 3.46
CA HIS A 29 16.78 -14.01 2.88
C HIS A 29 15.89 -15.26 2.91
N LEU A 30 15.19 -15.50 4.02
CA LEU A 30 14.26 -16.63 4.15
C LEU A 30 13.06 -16.49 3.20
N ALA A 31 12.57 -15.28 2.93
CA ALA A 31 11.50 -15.05 1.96
C ALA A 31 11.86 -15.54 0.55
N GLY A 32 13.11 -15.33 0.13
CA GLY A 32 13.60 -15.76 -1.18
C GLY A 32 13.99 -17.24 -1.28
N SER A 33 14.29 -17.90 -0.16
CA SER A 33 14.83 -19.27 -0.14
C SER A 33 13.89 -20.33 0.44
N HIS A 34 13.01 -19.93 1.37
CA HIS A 34 12.19 -20.81 2.21
C HIS A 34 10.84 -20.16 2.56
N SER A 35 10.12 -19.67 1.56
CA SER A 35 8.85 -18.93 1.74
C SER A 35 7.79 -19.74 2.49
N GLU A 36 7.79 -21.06 2.38
CA GLU A 36 6.88 -21.97 3.08
C GLU A 36 6.96 -21.84 4.61
N VAL A 37 8.15 -21.54 5.14
CA VAL A 37 8.35 -21.37 6.58
C VAL A 37 7.79 -20.04 7.06
N LEU A 38 7.80 -19.01 6.22
CA LEU A 38 7.23 -17.71 6.53
C LEU A 38 5.70 -17.79 6.55
N LEU A 39 5.10 -18.48 5.58
CA LEU A 39 3.64 -18.61 5.48
C LEU A 39 3.00 -19.21 6.74
N CYS A 40 3.68 -20.16 7.40
CA CYS A 40 3.21 -20.77 8.65
C CYS A 40 3.13 -19.78 9.83
N ARG A 41 3.82 -18.64 9.76
CA ARG A 41 3.93 -17.63 10.83
C ARG A 41 3.76 -16.21 10.28
N LEU A 42 3.02 -16.07 9.18
CA LEU A 42 3.00 -14.84 8.39
C LEU A 42 2.60 -13.62 9.22
N CYS A 43 1.50 -13.73 9.97
CA CYS A 43 0.99 -12.63 10.80
C CYS A 43 2.03 -12.16 11.82
N ASP A 44 2.71 -13.08 12.53
CA ASP A 44 3.75 -12.73 13.50
C ASP A 44 4.93 -12.01 12.84
N ILE A 45 5.34 -12.47 11.66
CA ILE A 45 6.45 -11.88 10.90
C ILE A 45 6.06 -10.48 10.44
N CYS A 46 4.89 -10.34 9.84
CA CYS A 46 4.39 -9.05 9.36
C CYS A 46 4.22 -8.08 10.52
N LEU A 47 3.74 -8.51 11.69
CA LEU A 47 3.65 -7.68 12.88
C LEU A 47 5.05 -7.21 13.33
N ALA A 48 6.01 -8.12 13.43
CA ALA A 48 7.37 -7.81 13.88
C ALA A 48 8.14 -6.91 12.89
N VAL A 49 7.93 -7.07 11.58
CA VAL A 49 8.58 -6.19 10.58
C VAL A 49 7.87 -4.83 10.53
N THR A 50 6.53 -4.82 10.57
CA THR A 50 5.71 -3.60 10.59
C THR A 50 6.05 -2.72 11.79
N SER A 51 6.29 -3.29 12.97
CA SER A 51 6.67 -2.50 14.16
C SER A 51 8.00 -1.74 13.97
N GLU A 52 8.88 -2.23 13.11
CA GLU A 52 10.15 -1.57 12.80
C GLU A 52 10.06 -0.52 11.69
N VAL A 53 8.95 -0.44 10.95
CA VAL A 53 8.74 0.56 9.90
C VAL A 53 8.81 1.98 10.46
N THR A 54 8.28 2.22 11.66
CA THR A 54 8.29 3.53 12.33
C THR A 54 9.45 3.69 13.31
N ASN A 55 10.53 2.91 13.16
CA ASN A 55 11.69 2.97 14.06
C ASN A 55 12.36 4.35 14.02
N VAL A 56 12.78 4.85 15.20
CA VAL A 56 13.46 6.14 15.36
C VAL A 56 14.76 6.25 14.57
N ARG A 57 15.42 5.12 14.28
CA ARG A 57 16.57 5.05 13.40
C ARG A 57 16.10 4.82 11.97
N SER A 58 16.24 5.85 11.14
CA SER A 58 15.82 5.81 9.73
C SER A 58 16.43 4.66 8.93
N LYS A 59 17.62 4.15 9.31
CA LYS A 59 18.24 2.98 8.68
C LYS A 59 17.44 1.69 8.93
N VAL A 60 17.02 1.46 10.18
CA VAL A 60 16.20 0.30 10.57
C VAL A 60 14.82 0.40 9.93
N SER A 61 14.20 1.59 9.99
CA SER A 61 12.94 1.88 9.30
C SER A 61 13.01 1.58 7.81
N TYR A 62 14.04 2.07 7.13
CA TYR A 62 14.28 1.80 5.72
C TYR A 62 14.43 0.29 5.44
N SER A 63 15.22 -0.42 6.24
CA SER A 63 15.42 -1.86 6.09
C SER A 63 14.12 -2.65 6.29
N ALA A 64 13.27 -2.24 7.23
CA ALA A 64 11.96 -2.85 7.45
C ALA A 64 11.02 -2.62 6.25
N ILE A 65 11.01 -1.40 5.69
CA ILE A 65 10.25 -1.06 4.49
C ILE A 65 10.68 -1.89 3.27
N ILE A 66 12.00 -2.06 3.08
CA ILE A 66 12.54 -2.91 2.01
C ILE A 66 12.19 -4.38 2.23
N THR A 67 12.24 -4.84 3.49
CA THR A 67 11.85 -6.21 3.85
C THR A 67 10.39 -6.48 3.52
N LEU A 68 9.48 -5.56 3.83
CA LEU A 68 8.06 -5.66 3.43
C LEU A 68 7.89 -5.71 1.90
N GLY A 69 8.67 -4.94 1.15
CA GLY A 69 8.67 -5.00 -0.30
C GLY A 69 9.03 -6.39 -0.82
N GLU A 70 10.07 -7.01 -0.27
CA GLU A 70 10.45 -8.38 -0.62
C GLU A 70 9.34 -9.38 -0.26
N LEU A 71 8.72 -9.24 0.91
CA LEU A 71 7.61 -10.11 1.32
C LEU A 71 6.43 -10.02 0.36
N PHE A 72 6.05 -8.82 -0.08
CA PHE A 72 5.01 -8.67 -1.10
C PHE A 72 5.40 -9.26 -2.45
N ALA A 73 6.63 -9.06 -2.90
CA ALA A 73 7.12 -9.60 -4.18
C ALA A 73 7.18 -11.14 -4.20
N THR A 74 7.55 -11.73 -3.07
CA THR A 74 7.75 -13.18 -2.92
C THR A 74 6.45 -13.93 -2.58
N LEU A 75 5.70 -13.46 -1.58
CA LEU A 75 4.51 -14.13 -1.04
C LEU A 75 3.20 -13.69 -1.72
N LYS A 76 3.20 -12.53 -2.39
CA LYS A 76 2.12 -12.08 -3.27
C LYS A 76 0.74 -12.10 -2.59
N LYS A 77 -0.24 -12.82 -3.15
CA LYS A 77 -1.62 -12.92 -2.64
C LYS A 77 -1.70 -13.49 -1.22
N ASP A 78 -0.70 -14.22 -0.76
CA ASP A 78 -0.69 -14.74 0.61
C ASP A 78 -0.55 -13.60 1.64
N MET A 79 -0.07 -12.42 1.20
CA MET A 79 -0.02 -11.20 2.00
C MET A 79 -1.35 -10.43 2.06
N ASP A 80 -2.43 -10.89 1.39
CA ASP A 80 -3.69 -10.14 1.29
C ASP A 80 -4.29 -9.78 2.67
N SER A 81 -4.08 -10.63 3.69
CA SER A 81 -4.54 -10.37 5.07
C SER A 81 -3.82 -9.19 5.73
N GLU A 82 -2.56 -8.96 5.38
CA GLU A 82 -1.67 -8.00 6.03
C GLU A 82 -1.70 -6.62 5.35
N VAL A 83 -2.34 -6.51 4.18
CA VAL A 83 -2.35 -5.29 3.35
C VAL A 83 -2.80 -4.05 4.10
N ASP A 84 -3.86 -4.10 4.91
CA ASP A 84 -4.39 -2.88 5.56
C ASP A 84 -3.40 -2.29 6.55
N GLU A 85 -2.80 -3.13 7.39
CA GLU A 85 -1.88 -2.68 8.43
C GLU A 85 -0.55 -2.22 7.84
N VAL A 86 -0.01 -2.98 6.89
CA VAL A 86 1.24 -2.64 6.23
C VAL A 86 1.09 -1.35 5.40
N ALA A 87 0.02 -1.22 4.63
CA ALA A 87 -0.17 -0.02 3.81
C ALA A 87 -0.39 1.24 4.67
N ARG A 88 -1.07 1.09 5.82
CA ARG A 88 -1.25 2.17 6.80
C ARG A 88 0.09 2.71 7.30
N VAL A 89 1.01 1.84 7.75
CA VAL A 89 2.32 2.29 8.26
C VAL A 89 3.20 2.86 7.15
N LEU A 90 3.18 2.27 5.94
CA LEU A 90 3.97 2.78 4.82
C LEU A 90 3.53 4.19 4.42
N LEU A 91 2.23 4.45 4.34
CA LEU A 91 1.72 5.80 4.03
C LEU A 91 2.06 6.83 5.11
N GLN A 92 2.12 6.43 6.39
CA GLN A 92 2.63 7.30 7.45
C GLN A 92 4.07 7.71 7.17
N MET A 93 4.91 6.78 6.69
CA MET A 93 6.31 7.06 6.34
C MET A 93 6.46 7.90 5.07
N VAL A 94 5.53 7.82 4.12
CA VAL A 94 5.51 8.70 2.92
C VAL A 94 5.39 10.19 3.29
N SER A 95 4.81 10.52 4.45
CA SER A 95 4.56 11.92 4.84
C SER A 95 5.47 12.46 5.95
N ASN A 96 6.01 11.61 6.82
CA ASN A 96 6.65 12.03 8.07
C ASN A 96 8.11 11.53 8.22
N SER A 97 8.84 11.38 7.12
CA SER A 97 10.17 10.76 7.15
C SER A 97 11.18 11.45 6.22
N PRO A 98 12.49 11.18 6.34
CA PRO A 98 13.47 11.67 5.36
C PRO A 98 13.14 11.18 3.93
N GLU A 99 13.54 11.96 2.92
CA GLU A 99 13.18 11.72 1.51
C GLU A 99 13.47 10.28 1.04
N PHE A 100 14.62 9.71 1.41
CA PHE A 100 14.98 8.35 1.02
C PHE A 100 14.03 7.29 1.61
N VAL A 101 13.51 7.52 2.82
CA VAL A 101 12.52 6.65 3.47
C VAL A 101 11.15 6.83 2.82
N GLN A 102 10.74 8.08 2.52
CA GLN A 102 9.49 8.36 1.81
C GLN A 102 9.46 7.65 0.44
N LYS A 103 10.59 7.71 -0.28
CA LYS A 103 10.75 7.05 -1.58
C LYS A 103 10.66 5.54 -1.44
N ALA A 104 11.36 4.94 -0.48
CA ALA A 104 11.26 3.51 -0.21
C ALA A 104 9.83 3.09 0.12
N ALA A 105 9.13 3.83 0.99
CA ALA A 105 7.76 3.53 1.37
C ALA A 105 6.81 3.59 0.16
N SER A 106 6.94 4.63 -0.67
CA SER A 106 6.15 4.78 -1.90
C SER A 106 6.42 3.63 -2.89
N GLN A 107 7.69 3.23 -3.05
CA GLN A 107 8.07 2.10 -3.89
C GLN A 107 7.52 0.78 -3.37
N THR A 108 7.62 0.52 -2.06
CA THR A 108 7.05 -0.68 -1.44
C THR A 108 5.52 -0.75 -1.59
N LEU A 109 4.81 0.38 -1.49
CA LEU A 109 3.37 0.43 -1.80
C LEU A 109 3.07 0.07 -3.26
N GLY A 110 3.93 0.49 -4.19
CA GLY A 110 3.86 0.06 -5.60
C GLY A 110 4.03 -1.46 -5.74
N ILE A 111 5.05 -2.03 -5.13
CA ILE A 111 5.31 -3.48 -5.14
C ILE A 111 4.11 -4.25 -4.55
N MET A 112 3.54 -3.76 -3.45
CA MET A 112 2.32 -4.32 -2.86
C MET A 112 1.19 -4.36 -3.91
N VAL A 113 0.86 -3.22 -4.53
CA VAL A 113 -0.22 -3.09 -5.52
C VAL A 113 -0.02 -4.01 -6.73
N GLU A 114 1.23 -4.24 -7.13
CA GLU A 114 1.56 -5.12 -8.25
C GLU A 114 1.32 -6.60 -7.94
N ASN A 115 1.57 -7.03 -6.70
CA ASN A 115 1.69 -8.44 -6.32
C ASN A 115 0.50 -9.01 -5.53
N VAL A 116 -0.25 -8.19 -4.79
CA VAL A 116 -1.44 -8.65 -4.05
C VAL A 116 -2.68 -8.69 -4.94
N THR A 117 -3.80 -9.21 -4.42
CA THR A 117 -5.06 -9.24 -5.19
C THR A 117 -5.49 -7.80 -5.55
N PRO A 118 -5.75 -7.45 -6.83
CA PRO A 118 -6.04 -6.07 -7.22
C PRO A 118 -7.25 -5.45 -6.50
N ALA A 119 -8.28 -6.26 -6.25
CA ALA A 119 -9.46 -5.84 -5.49
C ALA A 119 -9.13 -5.53 -4.02
N ARG A 120 -8.15 -6.23 -3.45
CA ARG A 120 -7.68 -6.03 -2.08
C ARG A 120 -6.87 -4.74 -1.97
N ALA A 121 -5.88 -4.57 -2.84
CA ALA A 121 -5.08 -3.33 -2.94
C ALA A 121 -5.96 -2.09 -3.12
N MET A 122 -6.95 -2.17 -4.03
CA MET A 122 -7.87 -1.05 -4.30
C MET A 122 -8.67 -0.68 -3.05
N THR A 123 -9.16 -1.69 -2.31
CA THR A 123 -9.94 -1.45 -1.08
C THR A 123 -9.10 -0.70 -0.05
N ALA A 124 -7.89 -1.19 0.23
CA ALA A 124 -6.98 -0.56 1.18
C ALA A 124 -6.64 0.89 0.78
N LEU A 125 -6.29 1.14 -0.48
CA LEU A 125 -5.99 2.48 -0.98
C LEU A 125 -7.19 3.43 -0.86
N MET A 126 -8.40 2.95 -1.16
CA MET A 126 -9.62 3.75 -1.00
C MET A 126 -9.99 4.02 0.48
N ASP A 127 -9.63 3.13 1.40
CA ASP A 127 -9.81 3.33 2.84
C ASP A 127 -8.85 4.36 3.42
N MET A 128 -7.64 4.42 2.88
CA MET A 128 -6.58 5.29 3.40
C MET A 128 -6.65 6.72 2.84
N GLY A 129 -7.01 6.88 1.56
CA GLY A 129 -7.14 8.19 0.93
C GLY A 129 -8.12 9.11 1.67
N VAL A 130 -9.25 8.58 2.15
CA VAL A 130 -10.29 9.36 2.86
C VAL A 130 -9.79 9.97 4.18
N LYS A 131 -8.79 9.36 4.83
CA LYS A 131 -8.37 9.71 6.20
C LYS A 131 -7.15 10.62 6.28
N SER A 132 -6.35 10.74 5.20
CA SER A 132 -5.09 11.49 5.23
C SER A 132 -5.30 12.97 4.91
N ARG A 133 -4.51 13.85 5.55
CA ARG A 133 -4.42 15.28 5.20
C ARG A 133 -3.13 15.64 4.45
N HIS A 134 -2.24 14.66 4.24
CA HIS A 134 -0.93 14.91 3.66
C HIS A 134 -0.94 14.76 2.13
N ILE A 135 -0.50 15.80 1.44
CA ILE A 135 -0.47 15.87 -0.03
C ILE A 135 0.28 14.68 -0.65
N GLN A 136 1.41 14.26 -0.06
CA GLN A 136 2.21 13.15 -0.59
C GLN A 136 1.47 11.81 -0.53
N VAL A 137 0.68 11.58 0.52
CA VAL A 137 -0.15 10.38 0.66
C VAL A 137 -1.24 10.37 -0.42
N TRP A 138 -1.89 11.52 -0.65
CA TRP A 138 -2.90 11.66 -1.70
C TRP A 138 -2.32 11.45 -3.10
N LYS A 139 -1.14 12.02 -3.38
CA LYS A 139 -0.43 11.82 -4.65
C LYS A 139 -0.14 10.32 -4.87
N CYS A 140 0.48 9.66 -3.90
CA CYS A 140 0.84 8.25 -3.97
C CYS A 140 -0.40 7.36 -4.15
N ALA A 141 -1.45 7.60 -3.35
CA ALA A 141 -2.70 6.84 -3.47
C ALA A 141 -3.37 7.05 -4.84
N ALA A 142 -3.38 8.28 -5.37
CA ALA A 142 -3.99 8.57 -6.67
C ALA A 142 -3.27 7.88 -7.82
N GLU A 143 -1.93 7.87 -7.80
CA GLU A 143 -1.11 7.18 -8.80
C GLU A 143 -1.34 5.66 -8.77
N LEU A 144 -1.34 5.05 -7.58
CA LEU A 144 -1.57 3.61 -7.40
C LEU A 144 -3.01 3.19 -7.71
N LEU A 145 -4.00 4.02 -7.39
CA LEU A 145 -5.39 3.76 -7.76
C LEU A 145 -5.57 3.82 -9.27
N LEU A 146 -4.95 4.79 -9.95
CA LEU A 146 -4.99 4.87 -11.40
C LEU A 146 -4.41 3.59 -12.03
N SER A 147 -3.25 3.11 -11.57
CA SER A 147 -2.64 1.89 -12.11
C SER A 147 -3.54 0.66 -11.90
N LEU A 148 -4.26 0.57 -10.77
CA LEU A 148 -5.24 -0.47 -10.54
C LEU A 148 -6.48 -0.35 -11.44
N VAL A 149 -6.95 0.88 -11.71
CA VAL A 149 -8.05 1.12 -12.65
C VAL A 149 -7.66 0.68 -14.07
N GLU A 150 -6.44 0.98 -14.49
CA GLU A 150 -5.85 0.53 -15.76
C GLU A 150 -5.73 -1.00 -15.81
N LYS A 151 -5.22 -1.63 -14.74
CA LYS A 151 -5.01 -3.09 -14.64
C LYS A 151 -6.32 -3.89 -14.62
N ILE A 152 -7.30 -3.46 -13.84
CA ILE A 152 -8.59 -4.17 -13.70
C ILE A 152 -9.51 -3.89 -14.89
N GLY A 153 -9.51 -2.65 -15.37
CA GLY A 153 -10.38 -2.19 -16.44
C GLY A 153 -11.76 -1.74 -15.95
N VAL A 154 -12.25 -0.67 -16.58
CA VAL A 154 -13.47 0.05 -16.18
C VAL A 154 -14.72 -0.84 -16.22
N THR A 155 -14.87 -1.67 -17.25
CA THR A 155 -16.04 -2.57 -17.39
C THR A 155 -16.13 -3.56 -16.24
N LYS A 156 -15.01 -4.16 -15.83
CA LYS A 156 -14.98 -5.08 -14.68
C LYS A 156 -15.29 -4.33 -13.38
N LEU A 157 -14.69 -3.16 -13.19
CA LEU A 157 -14.91 -2.33 -12.00
C LEU A 157 -16.37 -1.92 -11.83
N ALA A 158 -17.05 -1.60 -12.92
CA ALA A 158 -18.47 -1.22 -12.92
C ALA A 158 -19.36 -2.34 -12.36
N GLY A 159 -18.98 -3.61 -12.56
CA GLY A 159 -19.69 -4.77 -12.01
C GLY A 159 -19.44 -5.02 -10.52
N THR A 160 -18.56 -4.26 -9.86
CA THR A 160 -18.20 -4.50 -8.45
C THR A 160 -18.98 -3.60 -7.48
N PRO A 161 -19.11 -4.00 -6.20
CA PRO A 161 -19.66 -3.13 -5.14
C PRO A 161 -18.83 -1.86 -4.88
N ARG A 162 -17.60 -1.81 -5.38
CA ARG A 162 -16.67 -0.68 -5.18
C ARG A 162 -16.87 0.46 -6.16
N ALA A 163 -17.70 0.27 -7.20
CA ALA A 163 -17.84 1.23 -8.30
C ALA A 163 -18.24 2.64 -7.82
N GLU A 164 -19.23 2.74 -6.93
CA GLU A 164 -19.70 4.02 -6.40
C GLU A 164 -18.61 4.75 -5.61
N ARG A 165 -17.96 4.03 -4.69
CA ARG A 165 -16.87 4.58 -3.90
C ARG A 165 -15.68 5.01 -4.75
N LEU A 166 -15.34 4.23 -5.78
CA LEU A 166 -14.29 4.57 -6.73
C LEU A 166 -14.64 5.83 -7.53
N ALA A 167 -15.89 5.97 -7.97
CA ALA A 167 -16.36 7.16 -8.69
C ALA A 167 -16.23 8.42 -7.82
N HIS A 168 -16.72 8.36 -6.58
CA HIS A 168 -16.60 9.46 -5.63
C HIS A 168 -15.13 9.83 -5.36
N MET A 169 -14.28 8.83 -5.11
CA MET A 169 -12.86 9.07 -4.88
C MET A 169 -12.16 9.67 -6.10
N ALA A 170 -12.43 9.16 -7.31
CA ALA A 170 -11.87 9.71 -8.54
C ALA A 170 -12.30 11.16 -8.77
N GLY A 171 -13.58 11.48 -8.49
CA GLY A 171 -14.11 12.84 -8.55
C GLY A 171 -13.42 13.78 -7.57
N LYS A 172 -13.22 13.35 -6.32
CA LYS A 172 -12.48 14.11 -5.30
C LYS A 172 -11.03 14.36 -5.71
N LEU A 173 -10.34 13.31 -6.17
CA LEU A 173 -8.97 13.41 -6.65
C LEU A 173 -8.84 14.36 -7.85
N ALA A 174 -9.80 14.33 -8.78
CA ALA A 174 -9.80 15.19 -9.97
C ALA A 174 -10.01 16.69 -9.66
N GLN A 175 -10.38 17.03 -8.42
CA GLN A 175 -10.56 18.39 -7.92
C GLN A 175 -9.50 18.80 -6.90
N ASP A 176 -8.48 17.96 -6.68
CA ASP A 176 -7.43 18.21 -5.69
C ASP A 176 -6.62 19.48 -6.02
N CYS A 177 -6.21 20.22 -4.99
CA CYS A 177 -5.42 21.45 -5.17
C CYS A 177 -4.02 21.13 -5.71
N HIS A 178 -3.44 19.97 -5.36
CA HIS A 178 -2.14 19.54 -5.81
C HIS A 178 -2.18 19.04 -7.26
N ARG A 179 -1.27 19.56 -8.10
CA ARG A 179 -1.27 19.35 -9.54
C ARG A 179 -1.17 17.87 -9.94
N ASP A 180 -0.26 17.11 -9.33
CA ASP A 180 -0.04 15.70 -9.68
C ASP A 180 -1.24 14.85 -9.28
N THR A 181 -1.74 15.05 -8.05
CA THR A 181 -2.91 14.34 -7.52
C THR A 181 -4.13 14.56 -8.42
N ARG A 182 -4.34 15.83 -8.80
CA ARG A 182 -5.38 16.24 -9.74
C ARG A 182 -5.23 15.59 -11.10
N HIS A 183 -4.00 15.54 -11.62
CA HIS A 183 -3.70 14.92 -12.91
C HIS A 183 -4.09 13.43 -12.91
N TYR A 184 -3.69 12.66 -11.89
CA TYR A 184 -4.07 11.26 -11.77
C TYR A 184 -5.58 11.07 -11.62
N GLY A 185 -6.23 11.91 -10.80
CA GLY A 185 -7.69 11.92 -10.62
C GLY A 185 -8.44 12.18 -11.93
N GLN A 186 -8.04 13.21 -12.69
CA GLN A 186 -8.63 13.54 -13.98
C GLN A 186 -8.47 12.42 -15.01
N LYS A 187 -7.29 11.77 -15.03
CA LYS A 187 -7.06 10.61 -15.90
C LYS A 187 -7.97 9.44 -15.53
N MET A 188 -8.13 9.14 -14.23
CA MET A 188 -9.10 8.14 -13.76
C MET A 188 -10.53 8.49 -14.18
N VAL A 189 -10.99 9.71 -13.92
CA VAL A 189 -12.34 10.16 -14.32
C VAL A 189 -12.55 9.99 -15.81
N LYS A 190 -11.59 10.40 -16.66
CA LYS A 190 -11.67 10.22 -18.11
C LYS A 190 -11.86 8.76 -18.52
N MET A 191 -11.18 7.83 -17.85
CA MET A 191 -11.35 6.40 -18.09
C MET A 191 -12.73 5.93 -17.65
N LEU A 192 -13.16 6.29 -16.44
CA LEU A 192 -14.45 5.90 -15.87
C LEU A 192 -15.63 6.38 -16.74
N LEU A 193 -15.53 7.58 -17.34
CA LEU A 193 -16.52 8.11 -18.27
C LEU A 193 -16.72 7.26 -19.53
N ASN A 194 -15.87 6.28 -19.83
CA ASN A 194 -16.10 5.33 -20.93
C ASN A 194 -17.19 4.28 -20.63
N HIS A 195 -17.77 4.28 -19.43
CA HIS A 195 -18.79 3.32 -19.02
C HIS A 195 -20.04 4.00 -18.44
N GLN A 196 -21.23 3.64 -18.94
CA GLN A 196 -22.49 4.33 -18.60
C GLN A 196 -22.77 4.38 -17.10
N LYS A 197 -22.57 3.27 -16.37
CA LYS A 197 -22.73 3.24 -14.91
C LYS A 197 -21.87 4.29 -14.19
N PHE A 198 -20.61 4.42 -14.60
CA PHE A 198 -19.69 5.37 -13.97
C PHE A 198 -20.01 6.82 -14.34
N LYS A 199 -20.50 7.09 -15.55
CA LYS A 199 -21.02 8.42 -15.91
C LYS A 199 -22.11 8.87 -14.92
N MET A 200 -23.12 8.01 -14.72
CA MET A 200 -24.21 8.31 -13.79
C MET A 200 -23.72 8.53 -12.35
N LEU A 201 -22.80 7.67 -11.86
CA LEU A 201 -22.23 7.80 -10.52
C LEU A 201 -21.41 9.10 -10.35
N LEU A 202 -20.64 9.49 -11.37
CA LEU A 202 -19.86 10.73 -11.35
C LEU A 202 -20.78 11.96 -11.39
N GLU A 203 -21.83 11.95 -12.21
CA GLU A 203 -22.83 13.03 -12.28
C GLU A 203 -23.58 13.21 -10.94
N GLN A 204 -23.95 12.09 -10.29
CA GLN A 204 -24.56 12.11 -8.96
C GLN A 204 -23.63 12.73 -7.91
N SER A 205 -22.34 12.38 -7.94
CA SER A 205 -21.35 12.92 -6.99
C SER A 205 -21.09 14.43 -7.15
N LEU A 206 -21.33 14.99 -8.34
CA LEU A 206 -21.23 16.44 -8.60
C LEU A 206 -22.52 17.19 -8.22
N SER A 207 -23.64 16.49 -8.12
CA SER A 207 -24.96 17.07 -7.86
C SER A 207 -25.32 17.11 -6.38
N THR A 208 -24.54 16.48 -5.51
CA THR A 208 -24.60 16.64 -4.05
C THR A 208 -23.61 17.72 -3.64
N PRO A 209 -24.06 18.96 -3.34
CA PRO A 209 -23.22 19.92 -2.65
C PRO A 209 -22.93 19.35 -1.26
N ASP A 210 -21.67 19.38 -0.83
CA ASP A 210 -21.31 19.13 0.56
C ASP A 210 -22.20 20.00 1.46
N LEU A 211 -23.07 19.36 2.24
CA LEU A 211 -23.91 19.95 3.28
C LEU A 211 -23.09 20.12 4.57
#